data_AF-A0A2J8PQT4-F1
#
_entry.id   AF-A0A2J8PQT4-F1
#
_cell.length_a   1.000
_cell.length_b   1.000
_cell.length_c   1.000
_cell.angle_alpha   90.00
_cell.angle_beta   90.00
_cell.angle_gamma   90.00
#
_symmetry.space_group_name_H-M   'P 1'
#
loop_
_entity.id
_entity.type
_entity.pdbx_description
1 polymer ?
#
loop_
_entity_poly.entity_id
_entity_poly.type
_entity_poly.pdbx_seq_one_letter_code
_entity_poly.pdbx_strand_id
1 'polypeptide(L)'
;MNMIWRNSISCLRLGKVPRRYQSGYHPVAPLGSRILTDPAKVFEHNMWDHMQWSKEEEAAARKKVKENSAVRVLLEEQVKYER
;
A
#
# COMPACT_ATOMS: atom_id res chain seq x y z
N MET A 1 -16.45 41.28 -13.42
CA MET A 1 -15.25 41.03 -12.60
C MET A 1 -15.67 40.10 -11.46
N ASN A 2 -15.62 38.78 -11.66
CA ASN A 2 -16.20 37.83 -10.70
C ASN A 2 -15.08 37.05 -10.00
N MET A 3 -14.76 37.44 -8.76
CA MET A 3 -13.81 36.70 -7.91
C MET A 3 -14.53 35.53 -7.25
N ILE A 4 -14.30 34.33 -7.77
CA ILE A 4 -14.76 33.08 -7.14
C ILE A 4 -13.76 32.74 -6.02
N TRP A 5 -14.15 32.98 -4.78
CA TRP A 5 -13.39 32.53 -3.60
C TRP A 5 -13.46 31.01 -3.51
N ARG A 6 -12.36 30.32 -3.82
CA ARG A 6 -12.19 28.90 -3.52
C ARG A 6 -11.88 28.76 -2.03
N ASN A 7 -12.90 28.48 -1.22
CA ASN A 7 -12.70 28.00 0.15
C ASN A 7 -12.05 26.61 0.11
N SER A 8 -10.74 26.56 0.27
CA SER A 8 -10.00 25.32 0.48
C SER A 8 -10.19 24.88 1.94
N ILE A 9 -11.19 24.02 2.18
CA ILE A 9 -11.31 23.33 3.46
C ILE A 9 -10.19 22.28 3.51
N SER A 10 -9.06 22.61 4.12
CA SER A 10 -8.08 21.61 4.50
C SER A 10 -8.66 20.82 5.67
N CYS A 11 -9.30 19.67 5.37
CA CYS A 11 -9.63 18.67 6.37
C CYS A 11 -8.31 18.12 6.94
N LEU A 12 -7.79 18.76 7.99
CA LEU A 12 -6.69 18.24 8.79
C LEU A 12 -7.19 16.98 9.49
N ARG A 13 -7.02 15.83 8.83
CA ARG A 13 -7.14 14.52 9.47
C ARG A 13 -6.00 14.39 10.48
N LEU A 14 -6.25 14.83 11.71
CA LEU A 14 -5.38 14.67 12.89
C LEU A 14 -5.34 13.20 13.38
N GLY A 15 -5.32 12.24 12.46
CA GLY A 15 -4.86 10.90 12.76
C GLY A 15 -3.35 10.90 12.55
N LYS A 16 -2.57 10.50 13.57
CA LYS A 16 -1.15 10.18 13.36
C LYS A 16 -1.08 9.07 12.31
N VAL A 17 -0.85 9.43 11.05
CA VAL A 17 -0.59 8.45 10.01
C VAL A 17 0.68 7.72 10.44
N PRO A 18 0.66 6.38 10.56
CA PRO A 18 1.86 5.63 10.88
C PRO A 18 2.95 6.07 9.91
N ARG A 19 4.07 6.55 10.44
CA ARG A 19 5.22 6.92 9.64
C ARG A 19 5.77 5.64 9.04
N ARG A 20 5.38 5.35 7.80
CA ARG A 20 5.90 4.20 7.06
C ARG A 20 7.38 4.42 6.78
N TYR A 21 8.16 3.35 6.84
CA TYR A 21 9.52 3.37 6.35
C TYR A 21 9.52 3.84 4.89
N GLN A 22 10.23 4.93 4.62
CA GLN A 22 10.47 5.37 3.26
C GLN A 22 11.70 4.62 2.75
N SER A 23 11.54 3.80 1.72
CA SER A 23 12.70 3.24 1.04
C SER A 23 13.56 4.36 0.49
N GLY A 24 14.87 4.24 0.64
CA GLY A 24 15.83 5.19 0.06
C GLY A 24 15.87 5.16 -1.47
N TYR A 25 15.25 4.16 -2.09
CA TYR A 25 15.18 4.01 -3.54
C TYR A 25 13.87 4.61 -4.06
N HIS A 26 14.00 5.66 -4.85
CA HIS A 26 12.88 6.20 -5.62
C HIS A 26 12.65 5.32 -6.85
N PRO A 27 11.38 5.03 -7.19
CA PRO A 27 11.08 4.24 -8.38
C PRO A 27 11.62 4.95 -9.64
N VAL A 28 12.15 4.15 -10.58
CA VAL A 28 12.83 4.62 -11.80
C VAL A 28 11.95 5.53 -12.66
N ALA A 29 10.63 5.32 -12.62
CA ALA A 29 9.65 6.18 -13.26
C ALA A 29 8.54 6.58 -12.27
N PRO A 30 8.00 7.81 -12.38
CA PRO A 30 6.90 8.29 -11.55
C PRO A 30 5.72 7.31 -11.52
N LEU A 31 5.06 7.24 -10.36
CA LEU A 31 3.87 6.43 -10.19
C LEU A 31 2.80 6.87 -11.22
N GLY A 32 2.33 5.93 -12.03
CA GLY A 32 1.33 6.18 -13.08
C GLY A 32 1.87 6.56 -14.46
N SER A 33 3.18 6.77 -14.64
CA SER A 33 3.78 7.02 -15.96
C SER A 33 4.59 5.83 -16.50
N ARG A 34 4.69 4.74 -15.73
CA ARG A 34 5.30 3.50 -16.19
C ARG A 34 4.40 2.93 -17.31
N ILE A 35 4.93 2.71 -18.51
CA ILE A 35 4.26 1.99 -19.60
C ILE A 35 5.03 0.68 -19.83
N LEU A 36 4.31 -0.45 -19.86
CA LEU A 36 4.92 -1.75 -20.15
C LEU A 36 5.16 -1.87 -21.67
N THR A 37 6.34 -1.50 -22.11
CA THR A 37 6.74 -1.59 -23.53
C THR A 37 7.26 -2.97 -23.91
N ASP A 38 7.88 -3.67 -22.96
CA ASP A 38 8.46 -5.00 -23.14
C ASP A 38 7.71 -6.03 -22.27
N PRO A 39 7.02 -7.03 -22.87
CA PRO A 39 6.26 -8.03 -22.12
C PRO A 39 7.14 -8.94 -21.23
N ALA A 40 8.45 -9.00 -21.45
CA ALA A 40 9.34 -9.76 -20.57
C ALA A 40 9.58 -9.06 -19.22
N LYS A 41 9.28 -7.75 -19.11
CA LYS A 41 9.61 -6.91 -17.95
C LYS A 41 8.42 -6.64 -17.01
N VAL A 42 7.41 -7.48 -17.06
CA VAL A 42 6.19 -7.33 -16.23
C VAL A 42 6.53 -7.23 -14.73
N PHE A 43 7.51 -7.99 -14.25
CA PHE A 43 7.90 -8.00 -12.85
C PHE A 43 8.60 -6.70 -12.38
N GLU A 44 9.25 -5.97 -13.29
CA GLU A 44 9.87 -4.66 -13.02
C GLU A 44 8.81 -3.54 -12.93
N HIS A 45 7.58 -3.82 -13.34
CA HIS A 45 6.49 -2.84 -13.36
C HIS A 45 5.63 -2.87 -12.10
N ASN A 46 6.00 -3.66 -11.08
CA ASN A 46 5.19 -3.76 -9.88
C ASN A 46 5.17 -2.41 -9.15
N MET A 47 3.98 -1.96 -8.77
CA MET A 47 3.79 -0.67 -8.09
C MET A 47 4.34 -0.67 -6.66
N TRP A 48 4.72 -1.83 -6.12
CA TRP A 48 5.23 -2.03 -4.76
C TRP A 48 6.67 -2.55 -4.73
N ASP A 49 7.35 -2.58 -5.87
CA ASP A 49 8.75 -3.04 -6.02
C ASP A 49 9.76 -2.33 -5.11
N HIS A 50 9.54 -1.03 -4.89
CA HIS A 50 10.38 -0.16 -4.07
C HIS A 50 9.99 -0.18 -2.59
N MET A 51 8.89 -0.83 -2.21
CA MET A 51 8.48 -0.86 -0.81
C MET A 51 9.40 -1.80 -0.03
N GLN A 52 10.13 -1.20 0.92
CA GLN A 52 10.99 -1.90 1.86
C GLN A 52 10.40 -1.79 3.25
N TRP A 53 10.58 -2.82 4.07
CA TRP A 53 10.15 -2.81 5.47
C TRP A 53 11.35 -2.59 6.38
N SER A 54 11.15 -1.78 7.42
CA SER A 54 12.11 -1.78 8.52
C SER A 54 12.04 -3.11 9.28
N LYS A 55 13.10 -3.41 10.04
CA LYS A 55 13.10 -4.57 10.94
C LYS A 55 11.95 -4.52 11.95
N GLU A 56 11.57 -3.33 12.41
CA GLU A 56 10.45 -3.16 13.33
C GLU A 56 9.10 -3.41 12.64
N GLU A 57 8.90 -2.87 11.42
CA GLU A 57 7.67 -3.08 10.65
C GLU A 57 7.48 -4.55 10.31
N GLU A 58 8.54 -5.25 9.93
CA GLU A 58 8.51 -6.68 9.66
C GLU A 58 8.17 -7.49 10.94
N ALA A 59 8.74 -7.12 12.09
CA ALA A 59 8.40 -7.74 13.37
C ALA A 59 6.93 -7.49 13.76
N ALA A 60 6.44 -6.27 13.55
CA ALA A 60 5.04 -5.92 13.80
C ALA A 60 4.09 -6.68 12.87
N ALA A 61 4.45 -6.83 11.59
CA ALA A 61 3.71 -7.62 10.62
C ALA A 61 3.66 -9.10 11.04
N ARG A 62 4.80 -9.69 11.44
CA ARG A 62 4.86 -11.06 11.98
C ARG A 62 3.95 -11.25 13.20
N LYS A 63 3.95 -10.31 14.14
CA LYS A 63 3.08 -10.35 15.31
C LYS A 63 1.59 -10.35 14.90
N LYS A 64 1.21 -9.46 13.99
CA LYS A 64 -0.17 -9.39 13.48
C LYS A 64 -0.59 -10.65 12.71
N VAL A 65 0.32 -11.24 11.93
CA VAL A 65 0.04 -12.53 11.26
C VAL A 65 -0.23 -13.62 12.28
N LYS A 66 0.56 -13.70 13.35
CA LYS A 66 0.33 -14.66 14.43
C LYS A 66 -1.02 -14.45 15.12
N GLU A 67 -1.39 -13.20 15.38
CA GLU A 67 -2.69 -12.86 15.98
C GLU A 67 -3.86 -13.19 15.04
N ASN A 68 -3.78 -12.78 13.77
CA ASN A 68 -4.86 -12.99 12.80
C ASN A 68 -5.04 -14.46 12.41
N SER A 69 -3.95 -15.21 12.34
CA SER A 69 -3.98 -16.63 11.96
C SER A 69 -4.40 -17.57 13.10
N ALA A 70 -4.58 -17.05 14.32
CA ALA A 70 -5.02 -17.82 15.47
C ALA A 70 -6.43 -18.40 15.27
N VAL A 71 -7.30 -17.69 14.56
CA VAL A 71 -8.65 -18.14 14.21
C VAL A 71 -8.74 -18.19 12.69
N ARG A 72 -8.96 -19.40 12.16
CA ARG A 72 -9.20 -19.60 10.73
C ARG A 72 -10.69 -19.79 10.49
N VAL A 73 -11.14 -19.29 9.35
CA VAL A 73 -12.49 -19.55 8.84
C VAL A 73 -12.65 -21.06 8.63
N LEU A 74 -13.81 -21.60 9.00
CA LEU A 74 -14.12 -23.01 8.79
C LEU A 74 -14.11 -23.35 7.29
N LEU A 75 -13.72 -24.58 6.95
CA LEU A 75 -13.55 -25.00 5.56
C LEU A 75 -14.82 -24.81 4.71
N GLU A 76 -15.99 -25.06 5.30
CA GLU A 76 -17.30 -24.88 4.67
C GLU A 76 -17.60 -23.41 4.32
N GLU A 77 -17.10 -22.47 5.12
CA GLU A 77 -17.27 -21.04 4.89
C GLU A 77 -16.24 -20.49 3.89
N GLN A 78 -15.07 -21.13 3.75
CA GLN A 78 -14.04 -20.73 2.76
C GLN A 78 -14.58 -20.83 1.33
N VAL A 79 -15.42 -21.82 1.04
CA VAL A 79 -16.07 -22.02 -0.27
C VAL A 79 -16.90 -20.80 -0.70
N LYS A 80 -17.38 -19.98 0.25
CA LYS A 80 -18.11 -18.74 -0.08
C LYS A 80 -17.21 -17.67 -0.69
N TYR A 81 -15.90 -17.71 -0.43
CA TYR A 81 -14.94 -16.67 -0.81
C TYR A 81 -14.05 -17.05 -1.99
N GLU A 82 -13.95 -18.33 -2.34
CA GLU A 82 -13.12 -18.85 -3.44
C GLU A 82 -13.87 -18.95 -4.78
N ARG A 83 -15.01 -18.26 -4.92
CA ARG A 83 -15.90 -18.36 -6.08
C ARG A 83 -15.51 -17.47 -7.24
#